data_AF-A0A0C4FAD8-F1
#
_entry.id   AF-A0A0C4FAD8-F1
#
_cell.length_a   1.000
_cell.length_b   1.000
_cell.length_c   1.000
_cell.angle_alpha   90.00
_cell.angle_beta   90.00
_cell.angle_gamma   90.00
#
_symmetry.space_group_name_H-M   'P 1'
#
loop_
_entity.id
_entity.type
_entity.pdbx_description
1 polymer ?
#
loop_
_entity_poly.entity_id
_entity_poly.type
_entity_poly.pdbx_seq_one_letter_code
_entity_poly.pdbx_strand_id
1 'polypeptide(L)'
;MTKVNESGELKGLFFCHSLSVKLLHQYHLILFLDCTYKTNKYWMPLLHITGVTGSNKSFSLAFCFLAKETQDYYDWALESLLTVFTSNKIPLPAVVLTNQEEAFISSLQSNFPDLTHMLCTWHIQKNLVSNGAKHIKNKAKEFKMLQHWSNLIKMTIPGDFCSSFSRFCEGFGDYMI
;
A
#
# COMPACT_ATOMS: atom_id res chain seq x y z
N MET A 1 0.97 8.32 -19.07
CA MET A 1 -0.43 8.74 -19.27
C MET A 1 -0.69 10.01 -18.49
N THR A 2 -1.56 10.88 -19.00
CA THR A 2 -1.83 12.21 -18.44
C THR A 2 -3.33 12.42 -18.25
N LYS A 3 -3.76 12.90 -17.08
CA LYS A 3 -5.12 13.40 -16.80
C LYS A 3 -5.05 14.93 -16.77
N VAL A 4 -5.89 15.58 -17.57
CA VAL A 4 -6.02 17.04 -17.62
C VAL A 4 -7.47 17.44 -17.41
N ASN A 5 -7.71 18.65 -16.91
CA ASN A 5 -9.07 19.22 -16.90
C ASN A 5 -9.38 19.93 -18.22
N GLU A 6 -10.57 20.53 -18.31
CA GLU A 6 -11.05 21.27 -19.49
C GLU A 6 -10.15 22.44 -19.90
N SER A 7 -9.46 23.07 -18.94
CA SER A 7 -8.50 24.15 -19.22
C SER A 7 -7.08 23.66 -19.56
N GLY A 8 -6.87 22.34 -19.66
CA GLY A 8 -5.58 21.74 -19.98
C GLY A 8 -4.60 21.66 -18.81
N GLU A 9 -5.01 22.00 -17.59
CA GLU A 9 -4.17 21.86 -16.40
C GLU A 9 -3.96 20.38 -16.07
N LEU A 10 -2.71 20.01 -15.80
CA LEU A 10 -2.35 18.66 -15.38
C LEU A 10 -2.97 18.34 -14.02
N LYS A 11 -3.79 17.29 -13.98
CA LYS A 11 -4.39 16.76 -12.75
C LYS A 11 -3.87 15.38 -12.37
N GLY A 12 -3.22 14.68 -13.30
CA GLY A 12 -2.57 13.41 -13.02
C GLY A 12 -1.47 13.09 -14.03
N LEU A 13 -0.38 12.51 -13.55
CA LEU A 13 0.73 12.05 -14.40
C LEU A 13 1.18 10.67 -13.94
N PHE A 14 0.97 9.67 -14.81
CA PHE A 14 1.43 8.31 -14.60
C PHE A 14 2.59 8.00 -15.54
N PHE A 15 3.65 7.41 -14.99
CA PHE A 15 4.78 6.93 -15.78
C PHE A 15 5.42 5.70 -15.15
N CYS A 16 6.01 4.85 -16.00
CA CYS A 16 6.81 3.70 -15.61
C CYS A 16 8.02 3.59 -16.55
N HIS A 17 9.11 3.02 -16.05
CA HIS A 17 10.30 2.80 -16.87
C HIS A 17 10.22 1.45 -17.57
N SER A 18 10.76 1.35 -18.79
CA SER A 18 10.70 0.09 -19.57
C SER A 18 11.38 -1.08 -18.87
N LEU A 19 12.47 -0.84 -18.13
CA LEU A 19 13.10 -1.88 -17.29
C LEU A 19 12.20 -2.33 -16.14
N SER A 20 11.40 -1.43 -15.56
CA SER A 20 10.44 -1.78 -14.52
C SER A 20 9.34 -2.70 -15.05
N VAL A 21 8.90 -2.49 -16.30
CA VAL A 21 7.95 -3.38 -16.97
C VAL A 21 8.56 -4.76 -17.24
N LYS A 22 9.86 -4.84 -17.58
CA LYS A 22 10.57 -6.13 -17.69
C LYS A 22 10.63 -6.88 -16.35
N LEU A 23 10.87 -6.16 -15.25
CA LEU A 23 10.81 -6.76 -13.92
C LEU A 23 9.39 -7.20 -13.58
N LEU A 24 8.39 -6.40 -13.93
CA LEU A 24 6.98 -6.74 -13.71
C LEU A 24 6.61 -8.04 -14.41
N HIS A 25 7.05 -8.28 -15.65
CA HIS A 25 6.81 -9.54 -16.35
C HIS A 25 7.23 -10.77 -15.54
N GLN A 26 8.34 -10.68 -14.81
CA GLN A 26 8.85 -11.80 -14.01
C GLN A 26 8.26 -11.82 -12.59
N TYR A 27 7.85 -10.67 -12.07
CA TYR A 27 7.52 -10.46 -10.66
C TYR A 27 6.21 -9.68 -10.47
N HIS A 28 5.14 -10.14 -11.14
CA HIS A 28 3.83 -9.47 -11.15
C HIS A 28 2.93 -9.78 -9.95
N LEU A 29 3.24 -10.83 -9.17
CA LEU A 29 2.30 -11.38 -8.19
C LEU A 29 1.97 -10.45 -7.01
N ILE A 30 2.95 -9.67 -6.55
CA ILE A 30 2.85 -8.87 -5.33
C ILE A 30 3.26 -7.44 -5.63
N LEU A 31 2.35 -6.49 -5.39
CA LEU A 31 2.65 -5.06 -5.45
C LEU A 31 2.40 -4.37 -4.11
N PHE A 32 3.21 -3.35 -3.81
CA PHE A 32 2.90 -2.37 -2.78
C PHE A 32 2.59 -1.03 -3.42
N LEU A 33 1.47 -0.45 -3.02
CA LEU A 33 1.00 0.84 -3.51
C LEU A 33 0.88 1.77 -2.31
N ASP A 34 1.66 2.85 -2.31
CA ASP A 34 1.71 3.80 -1.20
C ASP A 34 1.72 5.25 -1.69
N CYS A 35 0.89 6.08 -1.09
CA CYS A 35 0.85 7.52 -1.35
C CYS A 35 1.81 8.24 -0.42
N THR A 36 2.77 8.95 -1.00
CA THR A 36 3.63 9.88 -0.28
C THR A 36 3.04 11.29 -0.37
N TYR A 37 2.94 11.96 0.77
CA TYR A 37 2.24 13.23 0.87
C TYR A 37 3.04 14.40 0.32
N LYS A 38 2.50 15.04 -0.72
CA LYS A 38 2.67 16.47 -1.06
C LYS A 38 4.10 17.01 -0.98
N THR A 39 5.07 16.21 -1.39
CA THR A 39 6.51 16.55 -1.31
C THR A 39 7.01 17.40 -2.48
N ASN A 40 6.16 17.73 -3.46
CA ASN A 40 6.52 18.53 -4.62
C ASN A 40 5.98 19.97 -4.55
N LYS A 41 6.55 20.85 -5.39
CA LYS A 41 6.17 22.27 -5.53
C LYS A 41 4.66 22.51 -5.79
N TYR A 42 3.99 21.51 -6.34
CA TYR A 42 2.58 21.57 -6.74
C TYR A 42 1.64 20.94 -5.70
N TRP A 43 2.17 20.49 -4.57
CA TRP A 43 1.41 19.87 -3.48
C TRP A 43 0.60 18.64 -3.92
N MET A 44 1.06 17.97 -4.99
CA MET A 44 0.41 16.77 -5.51
C MET A 44 0.88 15.54 -4.73
N PRO A 45 -0.03 14.69 -4.22
CA PRO A 45 0.32 13.34 -3.79
C PRO A 45 1.09 12.57 -4.86
N LEU A 46 2.05 11.76 -4.43
CA LEU A 46 2.76 10.82 -5.28
C LEU A 46 2.43 9.40 -4.83
N LEU A 47 1.63 8.70 -5.62
CA LEU A 47 1.42 7.27 -5.52
C LEU A 47 2.62 6.54 -6.11
N HIS A 48 3.37 5.85 -5.26
CA HIS A 48 4.50 4.99 -5.65
C HIS A 48 4.03 3.54 -5.69
N ILE A 49 4.27 2.90 -6.83
CA ILE A 49 3.93 1.51 -7.08
C ILE A 49 5.23 0.72 -7.13
N THR A 50 5.36 -0.28 -6.25
CA THR A 50 6.55 -1.15 -6.18
C THR A 50 6.15 -2.61 -6.30
N GLY A 51 7.05 -3.42 -6.85
CA GLY A 51 6.93 -4.89 -6.85
C GLY A 51 8.04 -5.54 -6.03
N VAL A 52 7.97 -6.86 -5.86
CA VAL A 52 8.96 -7.66 -5.11
C VAL A 52 9.53 -8.75 -5.99
N THR A 53 10.85 -8.83 -6.04
CA THR A 53 11.54 -9.92 -6.74
C THR A 53 11.56 -11.20 -5.93
N GLY A 54 11.85 -12.34 -6.57
CA GLY A 54 12.00 -13.64 -5.90
C GLY A 54 13.11 -13.68 -4.84
N SER A 55 14.03 -12.71 -4.83
CA SER A 55 15.07 -12.54 -3.81
C SER A 55 14.66 -11.56 -2.69
N ASN A 56 13.35 -11.31 -2.53
CA ASN A 56 12.78 -10.38 -1.55
C ASN A 56 13.37 -8.95 -1.64
N LYS A 57 13.64 -8.47 -2.85
CA LYS A 57 14.07 -7.08 -3.10
C LYS A 57 12.94 -6.31 -3.75
N SER A 58 12.74 -5.07 -3.33
CA SER A 58 11.76 -4.20 -3.96
C SER A 58 12.31 -3.57 -5.25
N PHE A 59 11.42 -3.28 -6.19
CA PHE A 59 11.71 -2.45 -7.35
C PHE A 59 10.58 -1.46 -7.59
N SER A 60 10.91 -0.25 -8.07
CA SER A 60 9.91 0.73 -8.48
C SER A 60 9.30 0.32 -9.80
N LEU A 61 7.99 0.05 -9.79
CA LEU A 61 7.22 -0.26 -10.99
C LEU A 61 6.84 1.03 -11.71
N ALA A 62 6.08 1.88 -11.02
CA ALA A 62 5.47 3.06 -11.60
C ALA A 62 5.31 4.15 -10.54
N PHE A 63 5.09 5.36 -11.04
CA PHE A 63 4.84 6.53 -10.24
C PHE A 63 3.63 7.26 -10.81
N CYS A 64 2.80 7.77 -9.92
CA CYS A 64 1.63 8.53 -10.29
C CYS A 64 1.48 9.78 -9.43
N PHE A 65 1.61 10.96 -10.04
CA PHE A 65 1.24 12.20 -9.38
C PHE A 65 -0.26 12.40 -9.53
N LEU A 66 -0.94 12.73 -8.42
CA LEU A 66 -2.37 12.96 -8.36
C LEU A 66 -2.64 14.36 -7.84
N ALA A 67 -3.63 15.06 -8.40
CA ALA A 67 -4.01 16.38 -7.87
C ALA A 67 -4.68 16.27 -6.50
N LYS A 68 -5.42 15.19 -6.26
CA LYS A 68 -6.14 14.92 -5.00
C LYS A 68 -6.17 13.43 -4.71
N GLU A 69 -6.28 13.08 -3.43
CA GLU A 69 -6.52 11.71 -2.94
C GLU A 69 -8.04 11.49 -2.88
N THR A 70 -8.67 11.32 -4.03
CA THR A 70 -10.09 10.97 -4.13
C THR A 70 -10.26 9.79 -5.05
N GLN A 71 -11.40 9.11 -4.94
CA GLN A 71 -11.69 7.90 -5.71
C GLN A 71 -11.48 8.09 -7.22
N ASP A 72 -12.02 9.15 -7.83
CA ASP A 72 -11.81 9.45 -9.28
C ASP A 72 -10.32 9.54 -9.70
N TYR A 73 -9.45 10.07 -8.84
CA TYR A 73 -8.02 10.16 -9.15
C TYR A 73 -7.33 8.81 -9.01
N TYR A 74 -7.76 8.01 -8.03
CA TYR A 74 -7.25 6.67 -7.82
C TYR A 74 -7.73 5.69 -8.87
N ASP A 75 -9.01 5.75 -9.26
CA ASP A 75 -9.55 4.99 -10.39
C ASP A 75 -8.72 5.24 -11.64
N TRP A 76 -8.50 6.51 -12.01
CA TRP A 76 -7.65 6.86 -13.15
C TRP A 76 -6.21 6.31 -13.03
N ALA A 77 -5.62 6.33 -11.83
CA ALA A 77 -4.27 5.81 -11.59
C ALA A 77 -4.22 4.28 -11.74
N LEU A 78 -5.25 3.59 -11.28
CA LEU A 78 -5.40 2.14 -11.33
C LEU A 78 -5.74 1.66 -12.74
N GLU A 79 -6.58 2.38 -13.49
CA GLU A 79 -6.82 2.17 -14.92
C GLU A 79 -5.54 2.36 -15.74
N SER A 80 -4.74 3.37 -15.39
CA SER A 80 -3.41 3.58 -15.97
C SER A 80 -2.49 2.38 -15.68
N LEU A 81 -2.47 1.88 -14.45
CA LEU A 81 -1.72 0.67 -14.11
C LEU A 81 -2.24 -0.55 -14.89
N LEU A 82 -3.56 -0.73 -14.97
CA LEU A 82 -4.20 -1.81 -15.72
C LEU A 82 -3.80 -1.77 -17.20
N THR A 83 -3.68 -0.58 -17.79
CA THR A 83 -3.18 -0.39 -19.16
C THR A 83 -1.76 -0.92 -19.32
N VAL A 84 -0.88 -0.78 -18.31
CA VAL A 84 0.47 -1.37 -18.34
C VAL A 84 0.39 -2.90 -18.36
N PHE A 85 -0.47 -3.51 -17.54
CA PHE A 85 -0.66 -4.97 -17.54
C PHE A 85 -1.21 -5.47 -18.88
N THR A 86 -2.30 -4.89 -19.36
CA THR A 86 -2.99 -5.35 -20.58
C THR A 86 -2.17 -5.13 -21.84
N SER A 87 -1.55 -3.96 -21.99
CA SER A 87 -0.75 -3.63 -23.19
C SER A 87 0.51 -4.49 -23.31
N ASN A 88 1.07 -4.93 -22.18
CA ASN A 88 2.24 -5.80 -22.14
C ASN A 88 1.88 -7.29 -21.97
N LYS A 89 0.59 -7.65 -21.93
CA LYS A 89 0.10 -9.02 -21.74
C LYS A 89 0.67 -9.69 -20.47
N ILE A 90 0.72 -8.92 -19.38
CA ILE A 90 1.17 -9.39 -18.06
C ILE A 90 -0.06 -9.82 -17.24
N PRO A 91 -0.04 -10.97 -16.57
CA PRO A 91 -1.12 -11.35 -15.65
C PRO A 91 -1.25 -10.35 -14.50
N LEU A 92 -2.49 -10.12 -14.05
CA LEU A 92 -2.78 -9.21 -12.93
C LEU A 92 -2.11 -9.68 -11.62
N PRO A 93 -1.84 -8.77 -10.68
CA PRO A 93 -1.29 -9.13 -9.38
C PRO A 93 -2.28 -9.97 -8.58
N ALA A 94 -1.77 -10.93 -7.81
CA ALA A 94 -2.57 -11.73 -6.89
C ALA A 94 -2.78 -10.99 -5.56
N VAL A 95 -1.79 -10.21 -5.13
CA VAL A 95 -1.80 -9.49 -3.85
C VAL A 95 -1.37 -8.04 -4.06
N VAL A 96 -2.14 -7.12 -3.48
CA VAL A 96 -1.77 -5.72 -3.37
C VAL A 96 -1.77 -5.30 -1.91
N LEU A 97 -0.65 -4.73 -1.48
CA LEU A 97 -0.48 -4.16 -0.15
C LEU A 97 -0.59 -2.64 -0.22
N THR A 98 -1.46 -2.06 0.60
CA THR A 98 -1.63 -0.59 0.68
C THR A 98 -1.64 -0.12 2.13
N ASN A 99 -1.65 1.19 2.34
CA ASN A 99 -2.09 1.77 3.60
C ASN A 99 -3.64 1.71 3.73
N GLN A 100 -4.19 2.09 4.87
CA GLN A 100 -5.63 2.09 5.14
C GLN A 100 -6.29 3.38 4.62
N GLU A 101 -6.14 3.70 3.34
CA GLU A 101 -6.80 4.85 2.71
C GLU A 101 -8.08 4.38 2.00
N GLU A 102 -9.23 4.85 2.48
CA GLU A 102 -10.55 4.32 2.11
C GLU A 102 -10.89 4.56 0.63
N ALA A 103 -10.59 5.74 0.10
CA ALA A 103 -10.88 6.04 -1.29
C ALA A 103 -10.05 5.14 -2.23
N PHE A 104 -8.80 4.87 -1.86
CA PHE A 104 -7.91 4.00 -2.60
C PHE A 104 -8.34 2.55 -2.53
N ILE A 105 -8.73 2.05 -1.35
CA ILE A 105 -9.27 0.68 -1.18
C ILE A 105 -10.53 0.50 -2.04
N SER A 106 -11.44 1.47 -2.02
CA SER A 106 -12.67 1.42 -2.83
C SER A 106 -12.35 1.38 -4.33
N SER A 107 -11.40 2.20 -4.78
CA SER A 107 -10.93 2.20 -6.17
C SER A 107 -10.27 0.88 -6.56
N LEU A 108 -9.49 0.29 -5.65
CA LEU A 108 -8.80 -0.97 -5.85
C LEU A 108 -9.79 -2.13 -6.05
N GLN A 109 -10.84 -2.20 -5.23
CA GLN A 109 -11.91 -3.19 -5.36
C GLN A 109 -12.68 -3.05 -6.67
N SER A 110 -12.90 -1.81 -7.15
CA SER A 110 -13.57 -1.54 -8.42
C SER A 110 -12.74 -1.99 -9.63
N ASN A 111 -11.44 -1.71 -9.61
CA ASN A 111 -10.56 -1.94 -10.77
C ASN A 111 -9.91 -3.33 -10.81
N PHE A 112 -9.80 -3.98 -9.65
CA PHE A 112 -9.17 -5.30 -9.51
C PHE A 112 -10.00 -6.19 -8.56
N PRO A 113 -11.21 -6.63 -8.96
CA PRO A 113 -12.13 -7.31 -8.06
C PRO A 113 -11.60 -8.65 -7.53
N ASP A 114 -10.72 -9.33 -8.27
CA ASP A 114 -10.21 -10.66 -7.93
C ASP A 114 -8.92 -10.64 -7.10
N LEU A 115 -8.33 -9.46 -6.84
CA LEU A 115 -7.08 -9.38 -6.07
C LEU A 115 -7.33 -9.56 -4.57
N THR A 116 -6.31 -10.07 -3.87
CA THR A 116 -6.29 -10.04 -2.41
C THR A 116 -5.66 -8.74 -1.93
N HIS A 117 -6.47 -7.90 -1.28
CA HIS A 117 -5.98 -6.69 -0.63
C HIS A 117 -5.44 -7.01 0.76
N MET A 118 -4.28 -6.45 1.10
CA MET A 118 -3.68 -6.54 2.44
C MET A 118 -3.21 -5.17 2.92
N LEU A 119 -3.17 -4.99 4.24
CA LEU A 119 -2.58 -3.80 4.85
C LEU A 119 -1.06 -3.96 4.98
N CYS A 120 -0.34 -2.89 4.67
CA CYS A 120 1.10 -2.83 4.81
C CYS A 120 1.52 -2.87 6.30
N THR A 121 2.30 -3.89 6.67
CA THR A 121 2.75 -4.09 8.05
C THR A 121 3.62 -2.95 8.58
N TRP A 122 4.35 -2.27 7.71
CA TRP A 122 5.12 -1.07 8.08
C TRP A 122 4.20 0.07 8.51
N HIS A 123 3.10 0.31 7.80
CA HIS A 123 2.12 1.33 8.16
C HIS A 123 1.40 0.98 9.46
N ILE A 124 1.05 -0.29 9.65
CA ILE A 124 0.49 -0.76 10.93
C ILE A 124 1.49 -0.50 12.06
N GLN A 125 2.76 -0.86 11.88
CA GLN A 125 3.79 -0.61 12.89
C GLN A 125 3.99 0.88 13.17
N LYS A 126 3.96 1.74 12.15
CA LYS A 126 4.02 3.19 12.33
C LYS A 126 2.82 3.72 13.12
N ASN A 127 1.62 3.21 12.84
CA ASN A 127 0.40 3.55 13.58
C ASN A 127 0.50 3.09 15.04
N LEU A 128 0.96 1.86 15.30
CA LEU A 128 1.20 1.34 16.65
C LEU A 128 2.15 2.22 17.46
N VAL A 129 3.24 2.68 16.84
CA VAL A 129 4.20 3.57 17.51
C VAL A 129 3.60 4.96 17.74
N SER A 130 2.93 5.54 16.74
CA SER A 130 2.46 6.92 16.82
C SER A 130 1.20 7.10 17.67
N ASN A 131 0.22 6.20 17.53
CA ASN A 131 -1.04 6.24 18.26
C ASN A 131 -0.96 5.44 19.56
N GLY A 132 -0.36 4.25 19.54
CA GLY A 132 -0.17 3.46 20.75
C GLY A 132 0.62 4.22 21.82
N ALA A 133 1.64 5.00 21.46
CA ALA A 133 2.37 5.84 22.43
C ALA A 133 1.50 6.98 23.05
N LYS A 134 0.43 7.43 22.38
CA LYS A 134 -0.50 8.44 22.91
C LYS A 134 -1.43 7.83 23.96
N HIS A 135 -1.91 6.61 23.71
CA HIS A 135 -2.91 5.97 24.56
C HIS A 135 -2.28 5.10 25.66
N ILE A 136 -1.09 4.54 25.42
CA ILE A 136 -0.32 3.74 26.38
C ILE A 136 0.74 4.62 27.05
N LYS A 137 0.35 5.31 28.13
CA LYS A 137 1.27 6.18 28.89
C LYS A 137 2.43 5.41 29.57
N ASN A 138 2.28 4.10 29.76
CA ASN A 138 3.29 3.25 30.38
C ASN A 138 4.29 2.72 29.33
N LYS A 139 5.54 3.20 29.38
CA LYS A 139 6.60 2.81 28.45
C LYS A 139 6.95 1.32 28.45
N ALA A 140 6.86 0.64 29.60
CA ALA A 140 7.07 -0.81 29.65
C ALA A 140 5.94 -1.57 28.94
N LYS A 141 4.69 -1.08 29.03
CA LYS A 141 3.54 -1.66 28.32
C LYS A 141 3.61 -1.39 26.81
N GLU A 142 4.00 -0.18 26.41
CA GLU A 142 4.26 0.18 25.00
C GLU A 142 5.35 -0.72 24.40
N PHE A 143 6.47 -0.90 25.11
CA PHE A 143 7.54 -1.80 24.67
C PHE A 143 7.06 -3.24 24.49
N LYS A 144 6.27 -3.76 25.44
CA LYS A 144 5.68 -5.11 25.33
C LYS A 144 4.76 -5.24 24.12
N MET A 145 3.94 -4.23 23.83
CA MET A 145 3.08 -4.21 22.64
C MET A 145 3.91 -4.28 21.36
N LEU A 146 4.92 -3.41 21.21
CA LEU A 146 5.76 -3.37 20.01
C LEU A 146 6.58 -4.67 19.84
N GLN A 147 7.04 -5.25 20.95
CA GLN A 147 7.72 -6.54 20.95
C GLN A 147 6.78 -7.67 20.53
N HIS A 148 5.55 -7.71 21.06
CA HIS A 148 4.54 -8.71 20.68
C HIS A 148 4.20 -8.58 19.18
N TRP A 149 3.95 -7.37 18.69
CA TRP A 149 3.73 -7.12 17.25
C TRP A 149 4.91 -7.61 16.38
N SER A 150 6.15 -7.29 16.75
CA SER A 150 7.36 -7.71 16.03
C SER A 150 7.51 -9.23 15.94
N ASN A 151 7.09 -9.95 16.99
CA ASN A 151 7.06 -11.41 16.99
C ASN A 151 5.91 -11.94 16.14
N LEU A 152 4.72 -11.33 16.24
CA LEU A 152 3.51 -11.71 15.52
C LEU A 152 3.72 -11.71 14.01
N ILE A 153 4.29 -10.64 13.45
CA ILE A 153 4.48 -10.50 11.99
C ILE A 153 5.55 -11.43 11.41
N LYS A 154 6.31 -12.12 12.27
CA LYS A 154 7.33 -13.12 11.87
C LYS A 154 6.82 -14.55 11.95
N MET A 155 5.62 -14.75 12.49
CA MET A 155 5.05 -16.09 12.64
C MET A 155 4.68 -16.65 11.27
N THR A 156 5.12 -17.87 11.00
CA THR A 156 4.88 -18.56 9.73
C THR A 156 3.77 -19.61 9.81
N ILE A 157 3.38 -20.00 11.04
CA ILE A 157 2.34 -20.99 11.30
C ILE A 157 1.01 -20.24 11.51
N PRO A 158 -0.01 -20.46 10.66
CA PRO A 158 -1.28 -19.73 10.74
C PRO A 158 -1.99 -19.88 12.10
N GLY A 159 -2.00 -21.10 12.67
CA GLY A 159 -2.59 -21.35 13.98
C GLY A 159 -1.94 -20.52 15.09
N ASP A 160 -0.61 -20.49 15.12
CA ASP A 160 0.15 -19.72 16.10
C ASP A 160 -0.05 -18.21 15.91
N PHE A 161 -0.11 -17.75 14.66
CA PHE A 161 -0.45 -16.37 14.33
C PHE A 161 -1.82 -16.00 14.88
N CYS A 162 -2.86 -16.79 14.59
CA CYS A 162 -4.22 -16.54 15.06
C CYS A 162 -4.29 -16.48 16.59
N SER A 163 -3.75 -17.47 17.29
CA SER A 163 -3.75 -17.49 18.76
C SER A 163 -2.91 -16.37 19.37
N SER A 164 -1.81 -15.97 18.73
CA SER A 164 -0.99 -14.83 19.17
C SER A 164 -1.66 -13.49 18.91
N PHE A 165 -2.38 -13.36 17.79
CA PHE A 165 -3.13 -12.16 17.42
C PHE A 165 -4.32 -11.94 18.36
N SER A 166 -5.08 -12.99 18.70
CA SER A 166 -6.15 -12.89 19.70
C SER A 166 -5.63 -12.34 21.04
N ARG A 167 -4.50 -12.87 21.54
CA ARG A 167 -3.85 -12.37 22.77
C ARG A 167 -3.34 -10.93 22.63
N PHE A 168 -2.88 -10.55 21.44
CA PHE A 168 -2.48 -9.17 21.17
C PHE A 168 -3.69 -8.22 21.26
N CYS A 169 -4.82 -8.60 20.66
CA CYS A 169 -6.07 -7.84 20.73
C CYS A 169 -6.62 -7.75 22.16
N GLU A 170 -6.60 -8.83 22.94
CA GLU A 170 -7.02 -8.81 24.35
C GLU A 170 -6.13 -7.88 25.21
N GLY A 171 -4.82 -7.85 24.94
CA GLY A 171 -3.89 -7.04 25.72
C GLY A 171 -3.82 -5.56 25.34
N PHE A 172 -4.08 -5.26 24.06
CA PHE A 172 -3.79 -3.96 23.46
C PHE A 172 -4.88 -3.39 22.55
N GLY A 173 -5.96 -4.12 22.26
CA GLY A 173 -7.02 -3.73 21.31
C GLY A 173 -7.68 -2.40 21.66
N ASP A 174 -7.90 -2.12 22.94
CA ASP A 174 -8.51 -0.87 23.42
C ASP A 174 -7.69 0.39 23.09
N TYR A 175 -6.41 0.24 22.75
CA TYR A 175 -5.53 1.35 22.37
C TYR A 175 -5.44 1.56 20.85
N MET A 176 -6.13 0.74 20.06
CA MET A 176 -6.05 0.72 18.59
C MET A 176 -7.32 1.23 17.90
N ILE A 177 -8.24 1.84 18.65
CA ILE A 177 -9.50 2.45 18.16
C ILE A 177 -9.29 3.96 17.98
#